data_AF-A0A8T3XMD4-F1
#
_entry.id   AF-A0A8T3XMD4-F1
#
_cell.length_a   1.000
_cell.length_b   1.000
_cell.length_c   1.000
_cell.angle_alpha   90.00
_cell.angle_beta   90.00
_cell.angle_gamma   90.00
#
_symmetry.space_group_name_H-M   'P 1'
#
loop_
_entity.id
_entity.type
_entity.pdbx_description
1 polymer ?
#
loop_
_entity_poly.entity_id
_entity_poly.type
_entity_poly.pdbx_seq_one_letter_code
_entity_poly.pdbx_strand_id
1 'polypeptide(L)'
;NIRHLPVVDKGKMVGLLTIKDILKIEPSLFELLVEKFELREETRKPIDRIISREAICQGCGAYAEDIKKVKGSLLCERCAAEA
;
A
#
# COMPACT_ATOMS: atom_id res chain seq x y z
N ASN A 1 10.62 2.36 -11.18
CA ASN A 1 9.21 2.78 -11.24
C ASN A 1 9.18 4.28 -11.55
N ILE A 2 8.80 4.70 -12.76
CA ILE A 2 8.82 6.12 -13.16
C ILE A 2 7.40 6.67 -13.01
N ARG A 3 7.21 7.69 -12.17
CA ARG A 3 5.89 8.27 -11.84
C ARG A 3 5.62 9.63 -12.51
N HIS A 4 6.66 10.26 -13.05
CA HIS A 4 6.61 11.60 -13.64
C HIS A 4 7.40 11.59 -14.94
N LEU A 5 6.80 12.10 -16.01
CA LEU A 5 7.44 12.24 -17.31
C LEU A 5 7.82 13.70 -17.54
N PRO A 6 9.11 14.01 -17.80
CA PRO A 6 9.51 15.38 -18.09
C PRO A 6 9.00 15.81 -19.47
N VAL A 7 8.35 16.97 -19.51
CA VAL A 7 7.92 17.62 -20.76
C VAL A 7 9.03 18.56 -21.19
N VAL A 8 9.51 18.39 -22.43
CA VAL A 8 10.61 19.16 -22.99
C VAL A 8 10.13 19.90 -24.25
N ASP A 9 10.35 21.20 -24.30
CA ASP A 9 10.15 22.03 -25.50
C ASP A 9 11.48 22.66 -25.91
N LYS A 10 11.88 22.45 -27.17
CA LYS A 10 13.14 22.98 -27.75
C LYS A 10 14.37 22.76 -26.86
N GLY A 11 14.49 21.58 -26.27
CA GLY A 11 15.60 21.21 -25.39
C GLY A 11 15.54 21.79 -23.98
N LYS A 12 14.47 22.50 -23.61
CA LYS A 12 14.24 23.00 -22.25
C LYS A 12 13.13 22.22 -21.57
N MET A 13 13.35 21.81 -20.33
CA MET A 13 12.32 21.20 -19.49
C MET A 13 11.28 22.26 -19.12
N VAL A 14 10.03 22.06 -19.54
CA VAL A 14 8.92 23.00 -19.30
C VAL A 14 7.93 22.50 -18.25
N GLY A 15 7.98 21.23 -17.87
CA GLY A 15 7.11 20.70 -16.83
C GLY A 15 7.25 19.20 -16.59
N LEU A 16 6.35 18.69 -15.76
CA LEU A 16 6.21 17.28 -15.44
C LEU A 16 4.78 16.85 -15.74
N LEU A 17 4.64 15.76 -16.48
CA LEU A 17 3.37 15.11 -16.75
C LEU A 17 3.19 13.93 -15.80
N THR A 18 2.04 13.88 -15.14
CA THR A 18 1.68 12.80 -14.23
C THR A 18 0.45 12.03 -14.73
N ILE A 19 0.24 10.83 -14.20
CA ILE A 19 -0.99 10.06 -14.44
C ILE A 19 -2.24 10.86 -14.02
N LYS A 20 -2.14 11.69 -12.97
CA LYS A 20 -3.27 12.53 -12.54
C LYS A 20 -3.66 13.56 -13.62
N ASP A 21 -2.70 14.07 -14.37
CA ASP A 21 -2.97 15.04 -15.43
C ASP A 21 -3.67 14.39 -16.62
N ILE A 22 -3.33 13.13 -16.93
CA ILE A 22 -4.00 12.32 -17.96
C ILE A 22 -5.44 12.02 -17.53
N LEU A 23 -5.63 11.57 -16.28
CA LEU A 23 -6.95 11.22 -15.72
C LEU A 23 -7.91 12.40 -15.60
N LYS A 24 -7.39 13.63 -15.46
CA LYS A 24 -8.23 14.84 -15.49
C LYS A 24 -8.85 15.10 -16.86
N ILE A 25 -8.17 14.70 -17.93
CA ILE A 25 -8.64 14.90 -19.31
C ILE A 25 -9.57 13.76 -19.69
N GLU A 26 -9.20 12.52 -19.34
CA GLU A 26 -9.96 11.33 -19.67
C GLU A 26 -10.20 10.47 -18.42
N PRO A 27 -11.33 10.67 -17.72
CA PRO A 27 -11.67 9.92 -16.53
C PRO A 27 -11.94 8.43 -16.79
N SER A 28 -12.42 8.06 -18.00
CA SER A 28 -12.75 6.66 -18.33
C SER A 28 -11.52 5.74 -18.32
N LEU A 29 -10.32 6.28 -18.51
CA LEU A 29 -9.06 5.54 -18.38
C LEU A 29 -8.79 5.03 -16.96
N PHE A 30 -9.49 5.57 -15.94
CA PHE A 30 -9.33 5.14 -14.56
C PHE A 30 -9.68 3.66 -14.37
N GLU A 31 -10.79 3.21 -14.94
CA GLU A 31 -11.26 1.81 -14.83
C GLU A 31 -10.21 0.84 -15.38
N LEU A 32 -9.69 1.13 -16.59
CA LEU A 32 -8.64 0.35 -17.24
C LEU A 32 -7.31 0.34 -16.45
N LEU A 33 -7.01 1.43 -15.74
CA LEU A 33 -5.83 1.50 -14.88
C LEU A 33 -6.03 0.65 -13.63
N VAL A 34 -7.19 0.73 -12.98
CA VAL A 34 -7.52 -0.07 -11.79
C VAL A 34 -7.44 -1.56 -12.11
N GLU A 35 -8.05 -2.02 -13.21
CA GLU A 35 -7.97 -3.42 -13.65
C GLU A 35 -6.51 -3.90 -13.81
N LYS A 36 -5.65 -3.07 -14.42
CA LYS A 36 -4.22 -3.39 -14.59
C LYS A 36 -3.44 -3.36 -13.27
N PHE A 37 -3.86 -2.55 -12.30
CA PHE A 37 -3.28 -2.55 -10.97
C PHE A 37 -3.70 -3.81 -10.18
N GLU A 38 -4.96 -4.20 -10.24
CA GLU A 38 -5.47 -5.43 -9.60
C GLU A 38 -4.81 -6.68 -10.19
N LEU A 39 -4.70 -6.81 -11.51
CA LEU A 39 -3.97 -7.91 -12.17
C LEU A 39 -2.48 -7.95 -11.78
N ARG A 40 -1.88 -6.77 -11.56
CA ARG A 40 -0.52 -6.67 -11.03
C ARG A 40 -0.44 -6.97 -9.54
N GLU A 41 -1.50 -6.75 -8.76
CA GLU A 41 -1.57 -7.17 -7.35
C GLU A 41 -1.77 -8.67 -7.22
N GLU A 42 -2.59 -9.31 -8.06
CA GLU A 42 -2.71 -10.78 -8.12
C GLU A 42 -1.35 -11.46 -8.29
N THR A 43 -0.50 -10.91 -9.17
CA THR A 43 0.86 -11.41 -9.41
C THR A 43 1.90 -10.95 -8.37
N ARG A 44 1.54 -9.98 -7.51
CA ARG A 44 2.36 -9.43 -6.41
C ARG A 44 1.84 -9.78 -5.03
N LYS A 45 0.90 -10.71 -4.90
CA LYS A 45 0.62 -11.34 -3.61
C LYS A 45 1.66 -12.44 -3.39
N PRO A 46 2.76 -12.24 -2.65
CA PRO A 46 3.05 -13.25 -1.66
C PRO A 46 1.84 -13.23 -0.74
N ILE A 47 0.99 -14.25 -0.82
CA ILE A 47 -0.18 -14.45 0.05
C ILE A 47 0.24 -14.64 1.53
N ASP A 48 1.48 -14.34 1.89
CA ASP A 48 1.98 -14.49 3.24
C ASP A 48 2.85 -13.30 3.67
N ARG A 49 2.36 -12.60 4.71
CA ARG A 49 3.14 -11.92 5.77
C ARG A 49 3.67 -10.50 5.52
N ILE A 50 2.76 -9.55 5.37
CA ILE A 50 2.91 -8.29 6.13
C ILE A 50 1.68 -8.17 7.03
N ILE A 51 1.59 -9.05 8.02
CA ILE A 51 0.92 -8.65 9.26
C ILE A 51 1.81 -7.52 9.77
N SER A 52 1.36 -6.28 9.69
CA SER A 52 2.02 -5.19 10.42
C SER A 52 2.18 -5.68 11.85
N ARG A 53 3.43 -5.92 12.28
CA ARG A 53 3.70 -6.32 13.66
C ARG A 53 3.31 -5.22 14.64
N GLU A 54 3.11 -4.03 14.10
CA GLU A 54 2.58 -2.83 14.72
C GLU A 54 1.05 -2.83 14.74
N ALA A 55 0.45 -3.13 15.89
CA ALA A 55 -0.98 -3.07 16.08
C ALA A 55 -1.31 -2.81 17.57
N ILE A 56 -2.59 -2.52 17.84
CA ILE A 56 -3.10 -2.38 19.20
C ILE A 56 -3.38 -3.77 19.77
N CYS A 57 -2.82 -4.07 20.94
CA CYS A 57 -3.04 -5.34 21.64
C CYS A 57 -4.50 -5.44 22.10
N GLN A 58 -5.18 -6.53 21.72
CA GLN A 58 -6.56 -6.77 22.10
C GLN A 58 -6.74 -7.17 23.57
N GLY A 59 -5.64 -7.51 24.27
CA GLY A 59 -5.65 -7.84 25.71
C GLY A 59 -5.48 -6.63 26.63
N CYS A 60 -4.56 -5.71 26.31
CA CYS A 60 -4.24 -4.56 27.16
C CYS A 60 -4.51 -3.19 26.53
N GLY A 61 -4.90 -3.13 25.25
CA GLY A 61 -5.18 -1.88 24.55
C GLY A 61 -3.96 -1.02 24.20
N ALA A 62 -2.74 -1.48 24.51
CA ALA A 62 -1.52 -0.76 24.18
C ALA A 62 -1.10 -0.98 22.72
N TYR A 63 -0.55 0.06 22.10
CA TYR A 63 0.15 -0.06 20.83
C TYR A 63 1.47 -0.81 21.03
N ALA A 64 1.75 -1.81 20.21
CA ALA A 64 2.99 -2.59 20.27
C ALA A 64 3.49 -2.92 18.85
N GLU A 65 4.80 -2.85 18.67
CA GLU A 65 5.51 -3.14 17.40
C GLU A 65 5.75 -4.64 17.18
N ASP A 66 5.56 -5.48 18.20
CA ASP A 66 5.71 -6.94 18.15
C ASP A 66 4.42 -7.65 18.62
N ILE A 67 3.36 -7.54 17.81
CA ILE A 67 2.11 -8.28 18.00
C ILE A 67 2.18 -9.69 17.41
N LYS A 68 1.76 -10.67 18.22
CA LYS A 68 1.61 -12.08 17.84
C LYS A 68 0.13 -12.45 17.81
N LYS A 69 -0.26 -13.30 16.85
CA LYS A 69 -1.63 -13.83 16.76
C LYS A 69 -1.72 -15.12 17.57
N VAL A 70 -2.42 -15.08 18.70
CA VAL A 70 -2.66 -16.23 19.59
C VAL A 70 -4.17 -16.53 19.62
N LYS A 71 -4.57 -17.75 19.28
CA LYS A 71 -5.98 -18.19 19.27
C LYS A 71 -6.94 -17.23 18.53
N GLY A 72 -6.46 -16.60 17.46
CA GLY A 72 -7.24 -15.63 16.67
C GLY A 72 -7.18 -14.18 17.16
N SER A 73 -6.64 -13.91 18.35
CA SER A 73 -6.48 -12.55 18.90
C SER A 73 -5.06 -12.01 18.70
N LEU A 74 -4.94 -10.70 18.46
CA LEU A 74 -3.69 -9.97 18.31
C LEU A 74 -3.21 -9.49 19.68
N LEU A 75 -2.15 -10.09 20.20
CA LEU A 75 -1.62 -9.82 21.54
C LEU A 75 -0.16 -9.38 21.46
N CYS A 76 0.22 -8.41 22.30
CA CYS A 76 1.63 -8.09 22.52
C CYS A 76 2.34 -9.22 23.27
N GLU A 77 3.68 -9.22 23.27
CA GLU A 77 4.48 -10.26 23.92
C GLU A 77 4.09 -10.53 25.39
N ARG A 78 3.70 -9.48 26.13
CA ARG A 78 3.25 -9.61 27.52
C ARG A 78 1.94 -10.38 27.63
N CYS A 79 0.91 -9.97 26.90
CA CYS A 79 -0.40 -10.65 26.94
C CYS A 79 -0.35 -12.03 26.27
N ALA A 80 0.56 -12.25 25.32
CA ALA A 80 0.76 -13.55 24.69
C ALA A 80 1.43 -14.56 25.65
N ALA A 81 2.24 -14.11 26.61
CA ALA A 81 2.87 -14.97 27.62
C ALA A 81 1.87 -15.44 28.70
N GLU A 82 0.73 -14.76 28.84
CA GLU A 82 -0.32 -15.02 29.83
C GLU A 82 -1.54 -15.79 29.25
N ALA A 83 -1.56 -16.09 27.94
CA ALA A 83 -2.70 -16.63 27.18
C ALA A 83 -2.56 -18.10 26.73
#